data_AF-A0A938GLZ0-F1
#
_entry.id   AF-A0A938GLZ0-F1
#
_cell.length_a   1.000
_cell.length_b   1.000
_cell.length_c   1.000
_cell.angle_alpha   90.00
_cell.angle_beta   90.00
_cell.angle_gamma   90.00
#
_symmetry.space_group_name_H-M   'P 1'
#
loop_
_entity.id
_entity.type
_entity.pdbx_description
1 polymer ?
#
loop_
_entity_poly.entity_id
_entity_poly.type
_entity_poly.pdbx_seq_one_letter_code
_entity_poly.pdbx_strand_id
1 'polypeptide(L)' 'MNIQEVIRTINQMQADGIIDRYAIGGAVGATFHLEPVSTLDVDIFVSFRTEAASLLISPRPIYDYLTARGCV' A
#
# COMPACT_ATOMS: atom_id res chain seq x y z
N MET A 1 6.74 11.94 -4.15
CA MET A 1 7.35 10.61 -4.09
C MET A 1 7.23 10.00 -5.47
N ASN A 2 8.30 9.49 -6.07
CA ASN A 2 8.20 8.80 -7.36
C ASN A 2 7.66 7.36 -7.15
N ILE A 3 7.22 6.70 -8.22
CA ILE A 3 6.63 5.37 -8.09
C ILE A 3 7.59 4.33 -7.49
N GLN A 4 8.90 4.43 -7.77
CA GLN A 4 9.90 3.51 -7.21
C GLN A 4 10.00 3.64 -5.69
N GLU A 5 9.90 4.85 -5.16
CA GLU A 5 9.83 5.13 -3.73
C GLU A 5 8.53 4.60 -3.12
N VAL A 6 7.39 4.72 -3.81
CA VAL A 6 6.12 4.11 -3.36
C VAL A 6 6.27 2.59 -3.23
N ILE A 7 6.80 1.92 -4.26
CA ILE A 7 7.00 0.47 -4.25
C ILE A 7 7.99 0.05 -3.16
N ARG A 8 9.06 0.83 -2.93
CA ARG A 8 10.01 0.54 -1.85
C ARG A 8 9.34 0.67 -0.48
N THR A 9 8.53 1.72 -0.28
CA THR A 9 7.83 1.97 0.99
C THR A 9 6.82 0.86 1.30
N ILE A 10 5.99 0.45 0.32
CA ILE A 10 5.00 -0.61 0.56
C ILE A 10 5.65 -1.99 0.80
N ASN A 11 6.75 -2.29 0.10
CA ASN A 11 7.55 -3.49 0.38
C ASN A 11 8.10 -3.48 1.81
N GLN A 12 8.60 -2.33 2.27
CA GLN A 12 9.09 -2.20 3.64
C GLN A 12 7.96 -2.31 4.66
N MET A 13 6.78 -1.74 4.39
CA MET A 13 5.61 -1.90 5.26
C MET A 13 5.20 -3.37 5.43
N GLN A 14 5.28 -4.15 4.35
CA GLN A 14 5.03 -5.59 4.41
C GLN A 14 6.12 -6.32 5.21
N ALA A 15 7.39 -6.01 4.97
CA ALA A 15 8.52 -6.60 5.69
C ALA A 15 8.48 -6.30 7.20
N ASP A 16 8.09 -5.07 7.57
CA ASP A 16 7.95 -4.61 8.95
C ASP A 16 6.66 -5.13 9.60
N GLY A 17 5.79 -5.82 8.86
CA GLY A 17 4.56 -6.44 9.36
C GLY A 17 3.41 -5.46 9.60
N ILE A 18 3.49 -4.24 9.07
CA ILE A 18 2.42 -3.22 9.19
C ILE A 18 1.19 -3.62 8.36
N ILE A 19 1.42 -4.27 7.23
CA ILE A 19 0.40 -4.88 6.37
C ILE A 19 0.77 -6.34 6.10
N ASP A 20 -0.20 -7.17 5.72
CA ASP A 20 0.08 -8.58 5.42
C ASP A 20 0.54 -8.80 3.97
N ARG A 21 -0.38 -8.63 3.03
CA ARG A 21 -0.13 -8.70 1.59
C ARG A 21 -0.67 -7.44 0.93
N TYR A 22 -0.15 -7.12 -0.25
CA TYR A 22 -0.68 -6.04 -1.06
C TYR A 22 -0.74 -6.42 -2.53
N ALA A 23 -1.55 -5.70 -3.28
CA ALA A 23 -1.63 -5.77 -4.73
C ALA A 23 -1.61 -4.36 -5.33
N ILE A 24 -0.95 -4.23 -6.47
CA ILE A 24 -1.01 -3.01 -7.30
C ILE A 24 -2.29 -3.09 -8.12
N GLY A 25 -3.09 -2.04 -8.07
CA GLY A 25 -4.37 -1.94 -8.73
C GLY A 25 -4.46 -0.73 -9.66
N GLY A 26 -5.71 -0.38 -9.99
CA GLY A 26 -6.02 0.79 -10.81
C GLY A 26 -5.40 0.72 -12.20
N ALA A 27 -5.11 1.90 -12.76
CA ALA A 27 -4.54 2.02 -14.10
C ALA A 27 -3.14 1.39 -14.20
N VAL A 28 -2.34 1.45 -13.13
CA VAL A 28 -1.02 0.80 -13.07
C VAL A 28 -1.16 -0.71 -13.13
N GLY A 29 -2.10 -1.29 -12.38
CA GLY A 29 -2.41 -2.72 -12.42
C GLY A 29 -2.95 -3.16 -13.79
N ALA A 30 -3.78 -2.33 -14.43
CA ALA A 30 -4.34 -2.62 -15.75
C ALA A 30 -3.27 -2.69 -16.87
N THR A 31 -2.13 -2.02 -16.69
CA THR A 31 -1.00 -2.04 -17.64
C THR A 31 -0.40 -3.44 -17.84
N PHE A 32 -0.62 -4.37 -16.91
CA PHE A 32 -0.21 -5.78 -17.09
C PHE A 32 -1.09 -6.54 -18.10
N HIS A 33 -2.24 -5.99 -18.48
CA HIS A 33 -3.23 -6.65 -19.34
C HIS A 33 -3.60 -5.84 -20.58
N LEU A 34 -3.28 -4.55 -20.61
CA LEU A 34 -3.61 -3.61 -21.67
C LEU A 34 -2.35 -2.88 -22.16
N GLU A 35 -2.50 -2.10 -23.22
CA GLU A 35 -1.43 -1.20 -23.67
C GLU A 35 -1.06 -0.19 -22.57
N PRO A 36 0.24 0.02 -22.28
CA PRO A 36 0.66 0.97 -21.26
C PRO A 36 0.23 2.40 -21.56
N VAL A 37 -0.32 3.06 -20.55
CA VAL A 37 -0.69 4.48 -20.59
C VAL A 37 -0.08 5.22 -19.41
N SER A 38 0.18 6.51 -19.57
CA SER A 38 0.68 7.33 -18.47
C SER A 38 -0.38 7.43 -17.37
N THR A 39 -0.01 7.09 -16.13
CA THR A 39 -0.86 7.26 -14.95
C THR A 39 -0.34 8.41 -14.10
N LEU A 40 -1.21 9.00 -13.27
CA LEU A 40 -0.85 10.10 -12.37
C LEU A 40 -0.49 9.60 -10.97
N ASP A 41 -1.02 8.44 -10.61
CA ASP A 41 -0.94 7.82 -9.29
C ASP A 41 -0.82 6.29 -9.42
N VAL A 42 -0.74 5.64 -8.26
CA VAL A 42 -0.74 4.18 -8.12
C VAL A 42 -1.70 3.81 -7.00
N ASP A 43 -2.64 2.92 -7.31
CA ASP A 43 -3.56 2.36 -6.31
C ASP A 43 -2.96 1.10 -5.70
N ILE A 44 -2.99 1.01 -4.36
CA ILE A 44 -2.50 -0.14 -3.62
C ILE A 44 -3.63 -0.69 -2.75
N PHE A 45 -3.98 -1.95 -2.98
CA PHE A 45 -4.88 -2.71 -2.12
C PHE A 45 -4.06 -3.47 -1.08
N VAL A 46 -4.45 -3.39 0.19
CA VAL A 46 -3.75 -4.06 1.29
C VAL A 46 -4.66 -5.00 2.05
N SER A 47 -4.12 -6.13 2.48
CA SER A 47 -4.76 -7.01 3.47
C SER A 47 -4.31 -6.62 4.87
N PHE A 48 -5.27 -6.40 5.75
CA PHE A 48 -5.02 -6.11 7.16
C PHE A 48 -4.79 -7.40 7.94
N ARG A 49 -3.89 -7.34 8.92
CA ARG A 49 -3.86 -8.34 9.97
C ARG A 49 -5.02 -8.07 10.92
N THR A 50 -5.90 -9.05 11.08
CA THR A 50 -6.97 -8.99 12.07
C THR A 50 -6.40 -9.33 13.43
N GLU A 51 -6.59 -8.43 14.40
CA GLU A 51 -6.35 -8.77 15.80
C GLU A 51 -7.45 -9.69 16.29
N ALA A 52 -7.06 -10.79 16.95
CA ALA A 52 -8.02 -11.71 17.53
C ALA A 52 -8.93 -10.95 18.52
N ALA A 53 -10.24 -11.11 18.35
CA ALA A 53 -11.30 -10.44 19.11
C ALA A 53 -11.63 -8.97 18.74
N SER A 54 -11.04 -8.37 17.70
CA SER A 54 -11.52 -7.08 17.19
C SER A 54 -12.62 -7.25 16.14
N LEU A 55 -13.74 -6.56 16.33
CA LEU A 55 -14.83 -6.47 15.35
C LEU A 55 -14.54 -5.44 14.23
N LEU A 56 -13.61 -4.52 14.47
CA LEU A 56 -13.27 -3.43 13.55
C LEU A 56 -11.79 -3.46 13.20
N ILE A 57 -11.49 -3.15 11.94
CA ILE A 57 -10.12 -2.97 11.47
C ILE A 57 -9.73 -1.51 11.70
N SER A 58 -8.58 -1.31 12.35
CA SER A 58 -8.00 0.03 12.51
C SER A 58 -6.95 0.28 11.42
N PRO A 59 -7.06 1.37 10.64
CA PRO A 59 -6.02 1.76 9.69
C PRO A 59 -4.86 2.51 10.36
N ARG A 60 -4.96 2.79 11.67
CA ARG A 60 -3.98 3.59 12.41
C ARG A 60 -2.51 3.12 12.24
N PRO A 61 -2.18 1.82 12.26
CA PRO A 61 -0.79 1.39 12.06
C PRO A 61 -0.17 1.87 10.75
N ILE A 62 -0.97 1.97 9.67
CA ILE A 62 -0.52 2.49 8.37
C ILE A 62 -0.24 4.00 8.48
N TYR A 63 -1.17 4.76 9.04
CA TYR A 63 -1.03 6.20 9.21
C TYR A 63 0.15 6.56 10.12
N ASP A 64 0.29 5.89 11.26
CA ASP A 64 1.37 6.12 12.21
C ASP A 64 2.74 5.82 11.55
N TYR A 65 2.83 4.72 10.79
CA TYR A 65 4.05 4.31 10.09
C TYR A 65 4.49 5.32 9.01
N LEU A 66 3.53 5.82 8.22
CA LEU A 66 3.78 6.76 7.12
C LEU A 66 4.06 8.17 7.66
N THR A 67 3.30 8.63 8.66
CA THR A 67 3.53 9.93 9.32
C THR A 67 4.92 10.01 9.95
N ALA A 68 5.37 8.93 10.61
CA ALA A 68 6.72 8.85 11.17
C ALA A 68 7.85 8.97 10.12
N ARG A 69 7.52 8.81 8.82
CA ARG A 69 8.43 8.95 7.68
C ARG A 69 8.20 10.25 6.89
N GLY A 70 7.42 11.18 7.43
CA GLY A 70 7.16 12.48 6.82
C GLY A 70 6.12 12.46 5.70
N CYS A 71 5.38 11.36 5.54
CA CYS A 71 4.17 11.36 4.71
C CYS A 71 3.04 12.08 5.46
N VAL A 72 2.17 12.78 4.72
CA VAL A 72 1.08 13.62 5.28
C VAL A 72 -0.24 13.20 4.66
#